data_AF-A0A9E0AL86-F1
#
_entry.id   AF-A0A9E0AL86-F1
#
_cell.length_a   1.000
_cell.length_b   1.000
_cell.length_c   1.000
_cell.angle_alpha   90.00
_cell.angle_beta   90.00
_cell.angle_gamma   90.00
#
_symmetry.space_group_name_H-M   'P 1'
#
loop_
_entity.id
_entity.type
_entity.pdbx_description
1 polymer ?
#
loop_
_entity_poly.entity_id
_entity_poly.type
_entity_poly.pdbx_seq_one_letter_code
_entity_poly.pdbx_strand_id
1 'polypeptide(L)'
;MKIHKHGKHIKTINTVIESCLIVILIVLVAIMMVLIGKLQGTARVINYTGLVRGATQREVKLEITGNPNDELINYLDGILEDLKYKDGDYNLIKLDNNDYEKKLDTQIAFWILLKDEIYKVRE
;
A
#
# COMPACT_ATOMS: atom_id res chain seq x y z
N MET A 1 -26.25 59.41 -0.70
CA MET A 1 -25.05 58.83 -1.39
C MET A 1 -24.20 57.88 -0.52
N LYS A 2 -24.08 58.05 0.81
CA LYS A 2 -23.26 57.18 1.69
C LYS A 2 -23.75 55.72 1.82
N ILE A 3 -25.05 55.47 1.92
CA ILE A 3 -25.63 54.13 2.12
C ILE A 3 -25.33 53.17 0.94
N HIS A 4 -25.40 53.68 -0.29
CA HIS A 4 -25.12 52.91 -1.51
C HIS A 4 -23.64 52.48 -1.61
N LYS A 5 -22.71 53.29 -1.10
CA LYS A 5 -21.27 53.00 -1.09
C LYS A 5 -20.91 51.91 -0.06
N HIS A 6 -21.61 51.89 1.08
CA HIS A 6 -21.40 50.90 2.14
C HIS A 6 -21.84 49.49 1.72
N GLY A 7 -23.02 49.35 1.09
CA GLY A 7 -23.49 48.06 0.56
C GLY A 7 -22.62 47.49 -0.57
N LYS A 8 -22.02 48.36 -1.40
CA LYS A 8 -21.07 47.94 -2.44
C LYS A 8 -19.77 47.36 -1.84
N HIS A 9 -19.24 48.00 -0.80
CA HIS A 9 -18.01 47.55 -0.13
C HIS A 9 -18.18 46.20 0.58
N ILE A 10 -19.34 45.97 1.21
CA ILE A 10 -19.67 44.67 1.85
C ILE A 10 -19.75 43.56 0.79
N LYS A 11 -20.40 43.81 -0.35
CA LYS A 11 -20.46 42.82 -1.45
C LYS A 11 -19.07 42.48 -1.98
N THR A 12 -18.19 43.47 -2.19
CA THR A 12 -16.81 43.23 -2.62
C THR A 12 -16.04 42.39 -1.60
N ILE A 13 -16.18 42.67 -0.30
CA ILE A 13 -15.53 41.87 0.75
C ILE A 13 -16.03 40.42 0.72
N ASN A 14 -17.34 40.19 0.62
CA ASN A 14 -17.89 38.85 0.57
C ASN A 14 -17.37 38.07 -0.66
N THR A 15 -17.32 38.70 -1.84
CA THR A 15 -16.76 38.07 -3.04
C THR A 15 -15.27 37.74 -2.89
N VAL A 16 -14.48 38.60 -2.22
CA VAL A 16 -13.07 38.33 -1.94
C VAL A 16 -12.91 37.15 -0.97
N ILE A 17 -13.74 37.10 0.08
CA ILE A 17 -13.76 35.98 1.04
C ILE A 17 -14.14 34.68 0.33
N GLU A 18 -15.23 34.66 -0.45
CA GLU A 18 -15.66 33.51 -1.23
C GLU A 18 -14.55 33.03 -2.18
N SER A 19 -13.90 33.94 -2.89
CA SER A 19 -12.79 33.61 -3.79
C SER A 19 -11.60 33.01 -3.03
N CYS A 20 -11.27 33.56 -1.86
CA CYS A 20 -10.20 33.03 -1.00
C CYS A 20 -10.54 31.62 -0.48
N LEU A 21 -11.79 31.41 -0.04
CA LEU A 21 -12.27 30.11 0.42
C LEU A 21 -12.20 29.05 -0.68
N ILE A 22 -12.53 29.39 -1.93
CA ILE A 22 -12.42 28.48 -3.08
C ILE A 22 -10.95 28.07 -3.30
N VAL A 23 -10.01 29.02 -3.25
CA VAL A 23 -8.58 28.72 -3.41
C VAL A 23 -8.10 27.78 -2.30
N ILE A 24 -8.48 28.05 -1.05
CA ILE A 24 -8.16 27.16 0.09
C ILE A 24 -8.73 25.76 -0.14
N LEU A 25 -9.98 25.66 -0.59
CA LEU A 25 -10.63 24.38 -0.84
C LEU A 25 -9.91 23.57 -1.92
N ILE A 26 -9.48 24.21 -3.02
CA ILE A 26 -8.72 23.56 -4.08
C ILE A 26 -7.40 22.98 -3.53
N VAL A 27 -6.69 23.75 -2.71
CA VAL A 27 -5.45 23.29 -2.06
C VAL A 27 -5.72 22.10 -1.13
N LEU A 28 -6.78 22.16 -0.32
CA LEU A 28 -7.16 21.05 0.56
C LEU A 28 -7.49 19.78 -0.23
N VAL A 29 -8.23 19.89 -1.34
CA VAL A 29 -8.54 18.76 -2.22
C VAL A 29 -7.27 18.16 -2.82
N ALA A 30 -6.33 18.99 -3.26
CA ALA A 30 -5.04 18.52 -3.77
C ALA A 30 -4.25 17.74 -2.70
N ILE A 31 -4.20 18.25 -1.46
CA ILE A 31 -3.56 17.56 -0.34
C ILE A 31 -4.24 16.21 -0.06
N MET A 32 -5.58 16.17 -0.05
CA MET A 32 -6.32 14.93 0.17
C MET A 32 -6.02 13.87 -0.91
N MET A 33 -5.92 14.26 -2.18
CA MET A 33 -5.57 13.32 -3.26
C MET A 33 -4.20 12.67 -3.01
N VAL A 34 -3.21 13.44 -2.57
CA VAL A 34 -1.87 12.91 -2.22
C VAL A 34 -1.94 11.93 -1.05
N LEU A 35 -2.72 12.25 -0.01
CA LEU A 35 -2.87 11.37 1.16
C LEU A 35 -3.57 10.06 0.80
N ILE A 36 -4.62 10.11 -0.02
CA ILE A 36 -5.33 8.91 -0.50
C ILE A 36 -4.38 8.01 -1.28
N GLY A 37 -3.54 8.56 -2.16
CA GLY A 37 -2.55 7.76 -2.90
C GLY A 37 -1.58 7.01 -1.97
N LYS A 38 -1.12 7.67 -0.90
CA LYS A 38 -0.27 7.02 0.12
C LYS A 38 -1.02 5.92 0.87
N LEU A 39 -2.25 6.19 1.30
CA LEU A 39 -3.09 5.20 2.00
C LEU A 39 -3.37 3.97 1.13
N GLN A 40 -3.63 4.15 -0.16
CA GLN A 40 -3.81 3.05 -1.10
C GLN A 40 -2.54 2.21 -1.26
N GLY A 41 -1.37 2.84 -1.34
CA GLY A 41 -0.08 2.14 -1.37
C GLY A 41 0.12 1.26 -0.13
N THR A 42 -0.08 1.82 1.07
CA THR A 42 0.01 1.07 2.33
C THR A 42 -1.04 -0.05 2.41
N ALA A 43 -2.27 0.18 1.92
CA ALA A 43 -3.31 -0.84 1.90
C ALA A 43 -2.95 -2.03 0.99
N ARG A 44 -2.29 -1.78 -0.16
CA ARG A 44 -1.75 -2.86 -1.00
C ARG A 44 -0.71 -3.69 -0.25
N VAL A 45 0.24 -3.06 0.44
CA VAL A 45 1.24 -3.77 1.25
C VAL A 45 0.56 -4.68 2.27
N ILE A 46 -0.43 -4.18 3.01
CA ILE A 46 -1.19 -4.98 3.99
C ILE A 46 -1.89 -6.17 3.32
N ASN A 47 -2.53 -5.95 2.16
CA ASN A 47 -3.23 -7.00 1.43
C ASN A 47 -2.28 -8.12 0.99
N TYR A 48 -1.16 -7.76 0.35
CA TYR A 48 -0.20 -8.72 -0.17
C TYR A 48 0.56 -9.47 0.94
N THR A 49 0.88 -8.80 2.06
CA THR A 49 1.38 -9.51 3.26
C THR A 49 0.34 -10.52 3.78
N GLY A 50 -0.95 -10.19 3.73
CA GLY A 50 -2.04 -11.11 4.05
C GLY A 50 -2.14 -12.29 3.07
N LEU A 51 -1.93 -12.04 1.77
CA LEU A 51 -1.87 -13.06 0.73
C LEU A 51 -0.71 -14.03 0.97
N VAL A 52 0.49 -13.54 1.29
CA VAL A 52 1.65 -14.39 1.62
C VAL A 52 1.28 -15.41 2.69
N ARG A 53 0.67 -14.97 3.81
CA ARG A 53 0.24 -15.89 4.88
C ARG A 53 -0.72 -16.97 4.38
N GLY A 54 -1.78 -16.57 3.66
CA GLY A 54 -2.80 -17.53 3.19
C GLY A 54 -2.27 -18.48 2.11
N ALA A 55 -1.47 -17.96 1.19
CA ALA A 55 -0.84 -18.73 0.11
C ALA A 55 0.21 -19.69 0.65
N THR A 56 1.04 -19.30 1.62
CA THR A 56 1.98 -20.22 2.28
C THR A 56 1.25 -21.38 2.97
N GLN A 57 0.12 -21.12 3.65
CA GLN A 57 -0.68 -22.20 4.24
C GLN A 57 -1.26 -23.14 3.18
N ARG A 58 -1.74 -22.59 2.07
CA ARG A 58 -2.22 -23.36 0.93
C ARG A 58 -1.10 -24.21 0.33
N GLU A 59 0.10 -23.64 0.17
CA GLU A 59 1.28 -24.33 -0.36
C GLU A 59 1.63 -25.54 0.49
N VAL A 60 1.80 -25.36 1.80
CA VAL A 60 2.07 -26.48 2.73
C VAL A 60 0.99 -27.57 2.65
N LYS A 61 -0.28 -27.18 2.52
CA LYS A 61 -1.38 -28.15 2.37
C LYS A 61 -1.27 -28.93 1.06
N LEU A 62 -0.95 -28.26 -0.05
CA LEU A 62 -0.78 -28.88 -1.36
C LEU A 62 0.34 -29.93 -1.31
N GLU A 63 1.47 -29.59 -0.71
CA GLU A 63 2.60 -30.50 -0.50
C GLU A 63 2.22 -31.74 0.31
N ILE A 64 1.59 -31.57 1.47
CA ILE A 64 1.15 -32.69 2.33
C ILE A 64 0.15 -33.61 1.62
N THR A 65 -0.66 -33.06 0.70
CA THR A 65 -1.63 -33.84 -0.08
C THR A 65 -1.05 -34.42 -1.37
N GLY A 66 0.24 -34.24 -1.65
CA GLY A 66 0.92 -34.75 -2.83
C GLY A 66 0.56 -34.02 -4.13
N ASN A 67 0.18 -32.75 -4.06
CA ASN A 67 -0.17 -31.92 -5.22
C ASN A 67 0.79 -30.72 -5.34
N PRO A 68 2.08 -30.93 -5.65
CA PRO A 68 3.08 -29.86 -5.63
C PRO A 68 2.75 -28.72 -6.60
N ASN A 69 3.08 -27.47 -6.23
CA ASN A 69 2.73 -26.29 -7.02
C ASN A 69 3.83 -25.22 -7.05
N ASP A 70 4.76 -25.37 -7.99
CA ASP A 70 5.87 -24.43 -8.16
C ASP A 70 5.43 -23.03 -8.61
N GLU A 71 4.30 -22.90 -9.29
CA GLU A 71 3.75 -21.58 -9.64
C GLU A 71 3.34 -20.80 -8.39
N LEU A 72 2.79 -21.47 -7.38
CA LEU A 72 2.42 -20.84 -6.11
C LEU A 72 3.66 -20.44 -5.29
N ILE A 73 4.74 -21.23 -5.34
CA ILE A 73 6.04 -20.88 -4.76
C ILE A 73 6.60 -19.62 -5.44
N ASN A 74 6.62 -19.57 -6.77
CA ASN A 74 7.11 -18.42 -7.54
C ASN A 74 6.25 -17.16 -7.29
N TYR A 75 4.94 -17.33 -7.15
CA TYR A 75 4.04 -16.23 -6.79
C TYR A 75 4.37 -15.64 -5.41
N LEU A 76 4.62 -16.51 -4.42
CA LEU A 76 5.04 -16.10 -3.08
C LEU A 76 6.41 -15.40 -3.10
N ASP A 77 7.38 -15.91 -3.86
CA ASP A 77 8.69 -15.29 -4.06
C ASP A 77 8.56 -13.88 -4.63
N GLY A 78 7.81 -13.72 -5.71
CA GLY A 78 7.61 -12.41 -6.35
C GLY A 78 6.95 -11.39 -5.40
N ILE A 79 5.99 -11.79 -4.57
CA ILE A 79 5.39 -10.86 -3.60
C ILE A 79 6.41 -10.45 -2.54
N LEU A 80 7.19 -11.39 -1.99
CA LEU A 80 8.18 -11.10 -0.97
C LEU A 80 9.32 -10.22 -1.49
N GLU A 81 9.74 -10.42 -2.73
CA GLU A 81 10.71 -9.58 -3.42
C GLU A 81 10.18 -8.15 -3.60
N ASP A 82 8.96 -7.98 -4.13
CA ASP A 82 8.38 -6.65 -4.35
C ASP A 82 8.15 -5.89 -3.02
N LEU A 83 7.76 -6.61 -1.95
CA LEU A 83 7.67 -6.04 -0.60
C LEU A 83 9.03 -5.51 -0.11
N LYS A 84 10.14 -6.14 -0.50
CA LYS A 84 11.49 -5.82 0.00
C LYS A 84 12.21 -4.77 -0.86
N TYR A 85 12.19 -4.94 -2.17
CA TYR A 85 13.04 -4.20 -3.12
C TYR A 85 12.26 -3.25 -4.02
N LYS A 86 10.92 -3.39 -4.08
CA LYS A 86 10.03 -2.50 -4.84
C LYS A 86 10.27 -2.55 -6.36
N ASP A 87 10.76 -3.67 -6.86
CA ASP A 87 11.10 -3.93 -8.25
C ASP A 87 10.21 -5.00 -8.90
N GLY A 88 9.13 -5.42 -8.23
CA GLY A 88 8.23 -6.44 -8.73
C GLY A 88 6.97 -5.90 -9.40
N ASP A 89 6.15 -6.84 -9.88
CA ASP A 89 4.99 -6.55 -10.73
C ASP A 89 3.73 -6.12 -9.95
N TYR A 90 3.78 -6.06 -8.61
CA TYR A 90 2.60 -5.86 -7.76
C TYR A 90 2.38 -4.40 -7.35
N ASN A 91 3.24 -3.49 -7.83
CA ASN A 91 3.18 -2.05 -7.55
C ASN A 91 3.15 -1.79 -6.04
N LEU A 92 3.98 -2.52 -5.31
CA LEU A 92 4.13 -2.35 -3.87
C LEU A 92 5.00 -1.13 -3.58
N ILE A 93 4.85 -0.62 -2.36
CA ILE A 93 5.69 0.46 -1.87
C ILE A 93 6.59 -0.08 -0.78
N LYS A 94 7.85 0.31 -0.81
CA LYS A 94 8.72 0.15 0.35
C LYS A 94 8.21 1.05 1.47
N LEU A 95 7.99 0.46 2.64
CA LEU A 95 7.64 1.21 3.84
C LEU A 95 8.93 1.66 4.52
N ASP A 96 9.10 2.97 4.72
CA ASP A 96 10.24 3.51 5.46
C ASP A 96 10.06 3.29 6.97
N ASN A 97 10.17 2.03 7.38
CA ASN A 97 10.02 1.61 8.77
C ASN A 97 10.97 0.45 9.07
N ASN A 98 11.99 0.74 9.88
CA ASN A 98 13.03 -0.23 10.24
C ASN A 98 12.51 -1.47 10.98
N ASP A 99 11.46 -1.34 11.79
CA ASP A 99 10.87 -2.50 12.48
C ASP A 99 10.12 -3.41 11.49
N TYR A 100 9.39 -2.80 10.55
CA TYR A 100 8.76 -3.54 9.46
C TYR A 100 9.79 -4.28 8.60
N GLU A 101 10.84 -3.59 8.16
CA GLU A 101 11.91 -4.18 7.33
C GLU A 101 12.59 -5.38 8.01
N LYS A 102 12.91 -5.27 9.30
CA LYS A 102 13.49 -6.39 10.07
C LYS A 102 12.54 -7.59 10.17
N LYS A 103 11.24 -7.34 10.32
CA LYS A 103 10.22 -8.39 10.37
C LYS A 103 10.05 -9.05 9.02
N LEU A 104 10.08 -8.26 7.94
CA LEU A 104 10.05 -8.76 6.57
C LEU A 104 11.28 -9.64 6.27
N ASP A 105 12.48 -9.22 6.67
CA ASP A 105 13.70 -10.02 6.53
C ASP A 105 13.59 -11.37 7.26
N THR A 106 13.07 -11.34 8.48
CA THR A 106 12.80 -12.54 9.27
C THR A 106 11.80 -13.45 8.55
N GLN A 107 10.72 -12.89 7.99
CA GLN A 107 9.71 -13.64 7.25
C GLN A 107 10.29 -14.29 5.99
N ILE A 108 11.11 -13.57 5.23
CA ILE A 108 11.80 -14.09 4.04
C ILE A 108 12.75 -15.23 4.42
N ALA A 109 13.51 -15.10 5.52
CA ALA A 109 14.38 -16.16 6.01
C ALA A 109 13.59 -17.43 6.36
N PHE A 110 12.45 -17.30 7.06
CA PHE A 110 11.59 -18.45 7.35
C PHE A 110 10.98 -19.07 6.10
N TRP A 111 10.62 -18.25 5.10
CA TRP A 111 10.11 -18.74 3.82
C TRP A 111 11.16 -19.59 3.08
N ILE A 112 12.43 -19.17 3.07
CA ILE A 112 13.53 -19.95 2.48
C ILE A 112 13.68 -21.31 3.19
N LEU A 113 13.63 -21.34 4.52
CA LEU A 113 13.68 -22.59 5.28
C LEU A 113 12.49 -23.51 4.98
N LEU A 114 11.29 -22.93 4.86
CA LEU A 114 10.10 -23.70 4.53
C LEU A 114 10.19 -24.30 3.12
N LYS A 115 10.70 -23.55 2.14
CA LYS A 115 10.93 -24.07 0.77
C LYS A 115 11.89 -25.26 0.79
N ASP A 116 12.97 -25.19 1.55
CA ASP A 116 13.93 -26.31 1.71
C ASP A 116 13.24 -27.57 2.25
N GLU A 117 12.40 -27.44 3.28
CA GLU A 117 11.62 -28.56 3.81
C GLU A 117 10.59 -29.11 2.81
N ILE A 118 9.93 -28.23 2.03
CA ILE A 118 9.03 -28.65 0.95
C ILE A 118 9.78 -29.52 -0.06
N TYR A 119 10.96 -29.08 -0.53
CA TYR A 119 11.73 -29.83 -1.51
C TYR A 119 12.21 -31.18 -0.96
N LYS A 120 12.58 -31.27 0.33
CA LYS A 120 12.93 -32.55 0.97
C LYS A 120 11.78 -33.55 1.00
N VAL A 121 10.54 -33.09 1.18
CA VAL A 121 9.36 -33.98 1.22
C VAL A 121 9.02 -34.53 -0.16
N ARG A 122 9.48 -33.87 -1.23
CA ARG A 122 9.28 -34.30 -2.62
C ARG A 122 10.30 -35.35 -3.08
N GLU A 123 11.42 -35.50 -2.36
CA GLU A 123 12.43 -36.57 -2.57
C GLU A 123 11.94 -37.92 -2.04
#